data_AF-A0A7S4HUG4-F1
#
_entry.id   AF-A0A7S4HUG4-F1
#
_cell.length_a   1.000
_cell.length_b   1.000
_cell.length_c   1.000
_cell.angle_alpha   90.00
_cell.angle_beta   90.00
_cell.angle_gamma   90.00
#
_symmetry.space_group_name_H-M   'P 1'
#
loop_
_entity.id
_entity.type
_entity.pdbx_description
1 polymer ?
#
loop_
_entity_poly.entity_id
_entity_poly.type
_entity_poly.pdbx_seq_one_letter_code
_entity_poly.pdbx_strand_id
1 'polypeptide(L)'
;SLDMSLYRDFDGSAYIIRSVDNRYSGISRLTTDYLNSSKLISTGPLYEGMALFRLKNLTYYMITSHLTGWKPNPLMLYRSQGTSLEDPQWIDMGNPTGDASSFNSQPT
;
A
#
# COMPACT_ATOMS: atom_id res chain seq x y z
N SER A 1 11.48 8.03 4.00
CA SER A 1 10.58 6.99 4.51
C SER A 1 11.20 5.60 4.33
N LEU A 2 11.00 4.74 5.32
CA LEU A 2 11.26 3.29 5.26
C LEU A 2 9.95 2.55 5.56
N ASP A 3 8.83 3.19 5.30
CA ASP A 3 7.52 2.76 5.76
C ASP A 3 7.21 1.39 5.16
N MET A 4 6.58 0.57 5.98
CA MET A 4 6.20 -0.78 5.62
C MET A 4 4.96 -1.19 6.37
N SER A 5 4.18 -2.06 5.74
CA SER A 5 3.00 -2.67 6.35
C SER A 5 2.85 -4.10 5.85
N LEU A 6 2.05 -4.89 6.57
CA LEU A 6 1.82 -6.30 6.30
C LEU A 6 0.36 -6.52 5.91
N TYR A 7 0.14 -7.39 4.93
CA TYR A 7 -1.19 -7.84 4.53
C TYR A 7 -1.21 -9.36 4.43
N ARG A 8 -2.24 -9.98 5.03
CA ARG A 8 -2.52 -11.42 4.88
C ARG A 8 -3.82 -11.58 4.11
N ASP A 9 -3.75 -12.27 2.99
CA ASP A 9 -4.91 -12.53 2.14
C ASP A 9 -5.75 -13.70 2.66
N PHE A 10 -6.95 -13.84 2.11
CA PHE A 10 -7.91 -14.85 2.52
C PHE A 10 -7.44 -16.29 2.29
N ASP A 11 -6.53 -16.51 1.35
CA ASP A 11 -5.92 -17.81 1.06
C ASP A 11 -4.76 -18.18 2.03
N GLY A 12 -4.42 -17.28 2.96
CA GLY A 12 -3.32 -17.44 3.91
C GLY A 12 -1.96 -16.94 3.43
N SER A 13 -1.84 -16.53 2.16
CA SER A 13 -0.66 -15.84 1.64
C SER A 13 -0.47 -14.51 2.37
N ALA A 14 0.76 -14.17 2.70
CA ALA A 14 1.08 -12.89 3.34
C ALA A 14 2.08 -12.10 2.50
N TYR A 15 2.04 -10.79 2.64
CA TYR A 15 2.77 -9.84 1.82
C TYR A 15 3.30 -8.72 2.69
N ILE A 16 4.45 -8.19 2.29
CA ILE A 16 4.99 -6.92 2.80
C ILE A 16 4.89 -5.89 1.68
N ILE A 17 4.27 -4.75 1.99
CA ILE A 17 4.36 -3.53 1.18
C ILE A 17 5.32 -2.58 1.87
N ARG A 18 6.27 -2.01 1.13
CA ARG A 18 7.29 -1.11 1.69
C ARG A 18 7.71 -0.01 0.72
N SER A 19 8.19 1.10 1.26
CA SER A 19 8.93 2.09 0.48
C SER A 19 10.25 1.47 0.01
N VAL A 20 10.55 1.63 -1.29
CA VAL A 20 11.81 1.19 -1.88
C VAL A 20 12.57 2.43 -2.32
N ASP A 21 13.68 2.70 -1.62
CA ASP A 21 14.58 3.84 -1.83
C ASP A 21 13.89 5.22 -1.85
N ASN A 22 12.67 5.33 -1.30
CA ASN A 22 11.83 6.53 -1.43
C ASN A 22 11.54 6.92 -2.89
N ARG A 23 11.45 5.93 -3.79
CA ARG A 23 11.14 6.15 -5.21
C ARG A 23 9.83 5.51 -5.64
N TYR A 24 9.41 4.44 -4.97
CA TYR A 24 8.15 3.74 -5.23
C TYR A 24 7.79 2.84 -4.05
N SER A 25 6.51 2.46 -3.94
CA SER A 25 6.10 1.34 -3.08
C SER A 25 6.38 0.00 -3.78
N GLY A 26 6.92 -0.97 -3.07
CA GLY A 26 7.14 -2.33 -3.56
C GLY A 26 6.40 -3.37 -2.75
N ILE A 27 5.89 -4.42 -3.41
CA ILE A 27 5.22 -5.55 -2.77
C ILE A 27 6.10 -6.80 -2.93
N SER A 28 6.32 -7.53 -1.85
CA SER A 28 6.92 -8.88 -1.85
C SER A 28 5.98 -9.85 -1.15
N ARG A 29 5.98 -11.12 -1.57
CA ARG A 29 5.32 -12.19 -0.81
C ARG A 29 6.20 -12.62 0.35
N LEU A 30 5.61 -12.92 1.49
CA LEU A 30 6.31 -13.53 2.63
C LEU A 30 6.42 -15.05 2.46
N THR A 31 7.47 -15.63 3.05
CA THR A 31 7.59 -17.08 3.22
C THR A 31 6.46 -17.60 4.11
N THR A 32 6.21 -18.91 4.08
CA THR A 32 5.09 -19.53 4.81
C THR A 32 5.19 -19.39 6.33
N ASP A 33 6.40 -19.19 6.86
CA ASP A 33 6.67 -18.88 8.27
C ASP A 33 6.65 -17.37 8.59
N TYR A 34 6.45 -16.52 7.57
CA TYR A 34 6.43 -15.06 7.64
C TYR A 34 7.74 -14.39 8.06
N LEU A 35 8.84 -15.13 8.14
CA LEU A 35 10.13 -14.61 8.63
C LEU A 35 11.04 -14.07 7.52
N ASN A 36 10.70 -14.32 6.26
CA ASN A 36 11.45 -13.83 5.11
C ASN A 36 10.51 -13.39 3.98
N SER A 37 11.05 -12.71 2.97
CA SER A 37 10.30 -12.24 1.81
C SER A 37 10.94 -12.67 0.51
N SER A 38 10.11 -12.89 -0.52
CA SER A 38 10.58 -13.06 -1.88
C SER A 38 11.13 -11.74 -2.44
N LYS A 39 11.71 -11.82 -3.64
CA LYS A 39 11.89 -10.64 -4.49
C LYS A 39 10.57 -9.88 -4.68
N LEU A 40 10.67 -8.63 -5.11
CA LEU A 40 9.50 -7.82 -5.47
C LEU A 40 8.65 -8.57 -6.51
N ILE A 41 7.34 -8.62 -6.27
CA ILE A 41 6.36 -9.19 -7.17
C ILE A 41 5.62 -8.10 -7.96
N SER A 42 5.52 -6.89 -7.39
CA SER A 42 4.97 -5.72 -8.07
C SER A 42 5.48 -4.42 -7.46
N THR A 43 5.29 -3.34 -8.20
CA THR A 43 5.60 -1.97 -7.76
C THR A 43 4.35 -1.10 -7.87
N GLY A 44 4.35 0.00 -7.12
CA GLY A 44 3.29 0.98 -7.11
C GLY A 44 3.86 2.40 -7.11
N PRO A 45 3.02 3.40 -6.82
CA PRO A 45 3.41 4.80 -6.92
C PRO A 45 4.34 5.26 -5.76
N LEU A 46 4.93 6.46 -5.89
CA LEU A 46 5.78 7.08 -4.87
C LEU A 46 4.93 7.67 -3.73
N TYR A 47 4.73 6.88 -2.68
CA TYR A 47 4.02 7.28 -1.46
C TYR A 47 4.59 6.58 -0.22
N GLU A 48 4.19 7.06 0.96
CA GLU A 48 4.53 6.54 2.29
C GLU A 48 3.24 6.21 3.09
N GLY A 49 3.35 5.58 4.27
CA GLY A 49 2.21 5.23 5.12
C GLY A 49 1.22 4.22 4.51
N MET A 50 1.70 3.24 3.73
CA MET A 50 0.81 2.33 3.00
C MET A 50 0.01 1.41 3.93
N ALA A 51 -1.31 1.43 3.81
CA ALA A 51 -2.23 0.48 4.43
C ALA A 51 -3.02 -0.27 3.34
N LEU A 52 -2.73 -1.58 3.19
CA LEU A 52 -3.33 -2.45 2.18
C LEU A 52 -4.45 -3.32 2.78
N PHE A 53 -5.59 -3.37 2.11
CA PHE A 53 -6.71 -4.23 2.50
C PHE A 53 -7.47 -4.73 1.26
N ARG A 54 -8.34 -5.71 1.46
CA ARG A 54 -9.17 -6.30 0.40
C ARG A 54 -10.62 -6.38 0.85
N LEU A 55 -11.53 -5.98 -0.02
CA LEU A 55 -12.96 -6.12 0.22
C LEU A 55 -13.47 -7.48 -0.28
N LYS A 56 -14.66 -7.90 0.18
CA LYS A 56 -15.28 -9.19 -0.17
C LYS A 56 -15.54 -9.38 -1.67
N ASN A 57 -15.60 -8.28 -2.43
CA ASN A 57 -15.71 -8.30 -3.90
C ASN A 57 -14.37 -8.60 -4.59
N LEU A 58 -13.37 -9.05 -3.83
CA LEU A 58 -12.03 -9.43 -4.29
C LEU A 58 -11.13 -8.26 -4.74
N THR A 59 -11.59 -7.02 -4.61
CA THR A 59 -10.83 -5.81 -4.94
C THR A 59 -9.89 -5.41 -3.81
N TYR A 60 -8.63 -5.13 -4.14
CA TYR A 60 -7.66 -4.59 -3.21
C TYR A 60 -7.71 -3.07 -3.21
N TYR A 61 -7.43 -2.49 -2.05
CA TYR A 61 -7.34 -1.05 -1.86
C TYR A 61 -6.08 -0.74 -1.06
N MET A 62 -5.40 0.33 -1.45
CA MET A 62 -4.23 0.81 -0.74
C MET A 62 -4.42 2.29 -0.41
N ILE A 63 -4.41 2.59 0.88
CA ILE A 63 -4.37 3.95 1.39
C ILE A 63 -2.91 4.36 1.56
N THR A 64 -2.54 5.58 1.20
CA THR A 64 -1.17 6.11 1.30
C THR A 64 -1.16 7.61 1.62
N SER A 65 0.03 8.18 1.82
CA SER A 65 0.30 9.61 1.99
C SER A 65 1.53 10.07 1.22
N HIS A 66 1.62 11.36 0.89
CA HIS A 66 2.76 11.96 0.22
C HIS A 66 3.99 12.08 1.14
N LEU A 67 5.19 12.23 0.56
CA LEU A 67 6.44 12.39 1.30
C LEU A 67 6.65 13.86 1.71
N THR A 68 6.08 14.28 2.84
CA THR A 68 6.18 15.67 3.34
C THR A 68 6.78 15.78 4.75
N GLY A 69 7.46 14.71 5.20
CA GLY A 69 8.02 14.66 6.55
C GLY A 69 6.91 14.73 7.60
N TRP A 70 7.09 15.55 8.64
CA TRP A 70 6.11 15.69 9.72
C TRP A 70 4.84 16.46 9.34
N LYS A 71 4.83 17.17 8.22
CA LYS A 71 3.66 17.95 7.81
C LYS A 71 2.58 17.01 7.27
N PRO A 72 1.37 16.95 7.84
CA PRO A 72 0.28 16.16 7.28
C PRO A 72 -0.08 16.62 5.86
N ASN A 73 -0.55 15.67 5.05
CA ASN A 73 -0.84 15.88 3.64
C ASN A 73 -2.12 15.10 3.24
N PRO A 74 -2.68 15.32 2.04
CA PRO A 74 -3.86 14.61 1.58
C PRO A 74 -3.65 13.09 1.56
N LEU A 75 -4.60 12.35 2.09
CA LEU A 75 -4.64 10.89 2.00
C LEU A 75 -4.92 10.51 0.55
N MET A 76 -4.22 9.50 0.04
CA MET A 76 -4.45 9.00 -1.31
C MET A 76 -5.00 7.58 -1.25
N LEU A 77 -5.97 7.28 -2.12
CA LEU A 77 -6.57 5.96 -2.24
C LEU A 77 -6.28 5.38 -3.61
N TYR A 78 -5.81 4.14 -3.63
CA TYR A 78 -5.65 3.32 -4.83
C TYR A 78 -6.59 2.13 -4.78
N ARG A 79 -7.17 1.77 -5.92
CA ARG A 79 -8.00 0.58 -6.11
C ARG A 79 -7.36 -0.34 -7.14
N SER A 80 -7.29 -1.64 -6.89
CA SER A 80 -6.83 -2.59 -7.90
C SER A 80 -7.87 -2.75 -9.01
N GLN A 81 -7.42 -2.83 -10.26
CA GLN A 81 -8.23 -3.38 -11.35
C GLN A 81 -7.90 -4.86 -11.57
N GLY A 82 -6.66 -5.27 -11.28
CA GLY A 82 -6.24 -6.66 -11.28
C GLY A 82 -6.82 -7.44 -10.09
N THR A 83 -6.79 -8.77 -10.23
CA THR A 83 -7.33 -9.72 -9.25
C THR A 83 -6.28 -10.27 -8.29
N SER A 84 -5.02 -9.87 -8.43
CA SER A 84 -3.90 -10.31 -7.57
C SER A 84 -2.89 -9.18 -7.34
N LEU A 85 -1.99 -9.36 -6.37
CA LEU A 85 -0.98 -8.35 -6.01
C LEU A 85 0.27 -8.42 -6.89
N GLU A 86 0.42 -9.45 -7.72
CA GLU A 86 1.48 -9.57 -8.74
C GLU A 86 1.26 -8.59 -9.91
N ASP A 87 0.01 -8.37 -10.30
CA ASP A 87 -0.37 -7.31 -11.26
C ASP A 87 -1.66 -6.61 -10.79
N PRO A 88 -1.57 -5.70 -9.81
CA PRO A 88 -2.75 -5.07 -9.22
C PRO A 88 -3.41 -4.06 -10.15
N GLN A 89 -2.70 -3.52 -11.15
CA GLN A 89 -3.18 -2.48 -12.05
C GLN A 89 -3.84 -1.32 -11.27
N TRP A 90 -3.06 -0.68 -10.39
CA TRP A 90 -3.56 0.33 -9.47
C TRP A 90 -4.19 1.52 -10.21
N ILE A 91 -5.42 1.84 -9.83
CA ILE A 91 -6.15 3.02 -10.24
C ILE A 91 -6.10 4.04 -9.12
N ASP A 92 -5.58 5.23 -9.42
CA ASP A 92 -5.60 6.38 -8.50
C ASP A 92 -7.03 6.89 -8.36
N MET A 93 -7.56 6.83 -7.13
CA MET A 93 -8.90 7.29 -6.79
C MET A 93 -8.89 8.70 -6.18
N GLY A 94 -7.71 9.33 -6.05
CA GLY A 94 -7.53 10.63 -5.43
C GLY A 94 -7.65 10.62 -3.90
N ASN A 95 -7.96 11.78 -3.34
CA ASN A 95 -8.18 11.95 -1.91
C ASN A 95 -9.66 11.71 -1.56
N PRO A 96 -10.02 10.57 -0.93
CA PRO A 96 -11.41 10.24 -0.60
C PRO A 96 -11.94 11.05 0.58
N THR A 97 -11.07 11.67 1.39
CA THR A 97 -11.48 12.42 2.58
C THR A 97 -11.90 13.85 2.25
N GLY A 98 -11.40 14.40 1.13
CA GLY A 98 -11.53 15.82 0.79
C GLY A 98 -10.72 16.77 1.70
N ASP A 99 -10.11 16.28 2.78
CA ASP A 99 -9.30 17.08 3.70
C ASP A 99 -7.85 17.18 3.22
N ALA A 100 -7.31 18.40 3.21
CA ALA A 100 -5.96 18.66 2.68
C ALA A 100 -4.81 18.12 3.57
N SER A 101 -5.14 17.64 4.78
CA SER A 101 -4.19 17.25 5.82
C SER A 101 -4.47 15.86 6.39
N SER A 102 -5.42 15.12 5.81
CA SER A 102 -5.91 13.86 6.38
C SER A 102 -6.33 14.01 7.84
N PHE A 103 -7.02 15.11 8.18
CA PHE A 103 -7.41 15.43 9.56
C PHE A 103 -6.22 15.53 10.52
N ASN A 104 -5.12 16.14 10.07
CA ASN A 104 -3.84 16.21 10.78
C ASN A 104 -3.27 14.85 11.20
N SER A 105 -3.37 13.87 10.30
CA SER A 105 -2.88 12.52 10.55
C SER A 105 -2.10 11.96 9.35
N GLN A 106 -1.53 10.77 9.54
CA GLN A 106 -0.88 10.00 8.49
C GLN A 106 -1.33 8.53 8.63
N PRO A 107 -1.68 7.85 7.53
CA PRO A 107 -2.02 6.42 7.57
C PRO A 107 -0.81 5.56 7.98
N THR A 108 -1.09 4.43 8.60
CA THR A 108 -0.13 3.38 8.99
C THR A 108 -0.73 2.00 8.83
#